data_AF-A0A0V0H827-F1
#
_entry.id   AF-A0A0V0H827-F1
#
_cell.length_a   1.000
_cell.length_b   1.000
_cell.length_c   1.000
_cell.angle_alpha   90.00
_cell.angle_beta   90.00
_cell.angle_gamma   90.00
#
_symmetry.space_group_name_H-M   'P 1'
#
loop_
_entity.id
_entity.type
_entity.pdbx_description
1 polymer ?
#
loop_
_entity_poly.entity_id
_entity_poly.type
_entity_poly.pdbx_seq_one_letter_code
_entity_poly.pdbx_strand_id
1 'polypeptide(L)'
;MPGIELRTANGVYMNEMENFTKLIVDMVKQEKLFASQSGPIILAQIENEFGNVQEAYGDAGKAYIQWCSNMAQSLNVGVPWIMCQQSDAPQPMINTCNGYYCDEFTPNNPNSPKMWTENWTGWFKNWGGKDPLRTTEDLAYSVARFYQTGGTFQNYYMYHGGTNFGRTSGGPYITTTYDYNAPLDEFGNLAQPKYGHLKELHDVLHSMEKILTSGSVNNTNLGNSVAVTMYS
;
A
#
# COMPACT_ATOMS: atom_id res chain seq x y z
N MET A 1 -8.90 17.40 23.35
CA MET A 1 -7.60 17.83 23.90
C MET A 1 -7.37 19.27 23.48
N PRO A 2 -7.16 20.23 24.41
CA PRO A 2 -7.00 21.64 24.06
C PRO A 2 -5.82 21.86 23.09
N GLY A 3 -6.02 22.65 22.03
CA GLY A 3 -4.96 23.01 21.08
C GLY A 3 -4.48 21.90 20.14
N ILE A 4 -5.23 20.80 20.01
CA ILE A 4 -4.89 19.73 19.06
C ILE A 4 -5.13 20.16 17.62
N GLU A 5 -4.17 19.88 16.77
CA GLU A 5 -4.27 19.97 15.31
C GLU A 5 -3.79 18.65 14.72
N LEU A 6 -4.59 18.03 13.85
CA LEU A 6 -4.32 16.69 13.34
C LEU A 6 -3.28 16.74 12.20
N ARG A 7 -2.46 15.69 12.12
CA ARG A 7 -1.55 15.42 10.99
C ARG A 7 -0.67 16.62 10.63
N THR A 8 -0.15 17.31 11.64
CA THR A 8 0.77 18.44 11.49
C THR A 8 1.75 18.45 12.65
N ALA A 9 2.73 19.36 12.62
CA ALA A 9 3.72 19.54 13.67
C ALA A 9 3.09 20.18 14.93
N ASN A 10 2.22 19.42 15.60
CA ASN A 10 1.50 19.80 16.80
C ASN A 10 1.83 18.81 17.92
N GLY A 11 2.44 19.31 19.00
CA GLY A 11 2.92 18.46 20.10
C GLY A 11 1.84 17.61 20.76
N VAL A 12 0.58 18.10 20.82
CA VAL A 12 -0.53 17.33 21.39
C VAL A 12 -0.84 16.10 20.53
N TYR A 13 -0.99 16.30 19.22
CA TYR A 13 -1.26 15.20 18.28
C TYR A 13 -0.07 14.24 18.18
N MET A 14 1.15 14.77 18.03
CA MET A 14 2.37 13.97 17.88
C MET A 14 2.63 13.07 19.10
N ASN A 15 2.42 13.59 20.32
CA ASN A 15 2.57 12.79 21.54
C ASN A 15 1.57 11.63 21.59
N GLU A 16 0.31 11.84 21.20
CA GLU A 16 -0.69 10.76 21.19
C GLU A 16 -0.42 9.74 20.08
N MET A 17 0.00 10.21 18.90
CA MET A 17 0.41 9.33 17.81
C MET A 17 1.61 8.46 18.22
N GLU A 18 2.61 9.04 18.88
CA GLU A 18 3.77 8.30 19.38
C GLU A 18 3.37 7.30 20.47
N ASN A 19 2.53 7.71 21.43
CA ASN A 19 2.03 6.82 22.48
C ASN A 19 1.33 5.59 21.91
N PHE A 20 0.40 5.79 20.97
CA PHE A 20 -0.34 4.69 20.35
C PHE A 20 0.58 3.82 19.48
N THR A 21 1.46 4.43 18.68
CA THR A 21 2.39 3.69 17.82
C THR A 21 3.34 2.81 18.64
N LYS A 22 3.89 3.36 19.74
CA LYS A 22 4.72 2.60 20.69
C LYS A 22 3.96 1.44 21.30
N LEU A 23 2.74 1.66 21.78
CA LEU A 23 1.90 0.61 22.35
C LEU A 23 1.74 -0.56 21.38
N ILE A 24 1.37 -0.29 20.13
CA ILE A 24 1.20 -1.35 19.11
C ILE A 24 2.53 -2.04 18.82
N VAL A 25 3.61 -1.30 18.63
CA VAL A 25 4.93 -1.88 18.34
C VAL A 25 5.44 -2.72 19.49
N ASP A 26 5.25 -2.30 20.74
CA ASP A 26 5.66 -3.05 21.92
C ASP A 26 4.87 -4.35 22.05
N MET A 27 3.55 -4.32 21.80
CA MET A 27 2.71 -5.53 21.75
C MET A 27 3.20 -6.50 20.66
N VAL A 28 3.44 -5.99 19.45
CA VAL A 28 3.92 -6.80 18.31
C VAL A 28 5.29 -7.40 18.59
N LYS A 29 6.21 -6.65 19.22
CA LYS A 29 7.54 -7.13 19.62
C LYS A 29 7.47 -8.19 20.71
N GLN A 30 6.62 -7.99 21.70
CA GLN A 30 6.43 -8.93 22.81
C GLN A 30 5.97 -10.30 22.29
N GLU A 31 5.08 -10.28 21.31
CA GLU A 31 4.59 -11.49 20.62
C GLU A 31 5.53 -11.99 19.50
N LYS A 32 6.72 -11.37 19.34
CA LYS A 32 7.75 -11.75 18.35
C LYS A 32 7.24 -11.81 16.91
N LEU A 33 6.36 -10.88 16.53
CA LEU A 33 5.69 -10.92 15.24
C LEU A 33 6.47 -10.26 14.10
N PHE A 34 7.54 -9.50 14.38
CA PHE A 34 8.42 -8.98 13.33
C PHE A 34 9.32 -10.09 12.74
N ALA A 35 9.59 -10.02 11.43
CA ALA A 35 10.48 -10.96 10.75
C ALA A 35 11.90 -10.99 11.33
N SER A 36 12.37 -9.86 11.87
CA SER A 36 13.61 -9.77 12.66
C SER A 36 13.61 -10.65 13.92
N GLN A 37 12.42 -11.05 14.39
CA GLN A 37 12.16 -11.96 15.51
C GLN A 37 11.60 -13.31 15.04
N SER A 38 11.73 -13.63 13.75
CA SER A 38 11.17 -14.81 13.07
C SER A 38 9.64 -14.84 12.96
N GLY A 39 8.97 -13.69 13.10
CA GLY A 39 7.54 -13.52 12.89
C GLY A 39 7.16 -13.16 11.44
N PRO A 40 5.85 -13.01 11.15
CA PRO A 40 5.36 -12.80 9.79
C PRO A 40 5.42 -11.35 9.28
N ILE A 41 5.63 -10.34 10.14
CA ILE A 41 5.59 -8.93 9.73
C ILE A 41 6.92 -8.54 9.08
N ILE A 42 6.90 -8.34 7.77
CA ILE A 42 8.07 -8.00 6.94
C ILE A 42 8.22 -6.50 6.65
N LEU A 43 7.18 -5.71 6.90
CA LEU A 43 7.10 -4.28 6.59
C LEU A 43 6.17 -3.60 7.61
N ALA A 44 6.42 -2.32 7.89
CA ALA A 44 5.50 -1.48 8.67
C ALA A 44 5.31 -0.14 7.98
N GLN A 45 4.13 0.47 8.10
CA GLN A 45 3.84 1.78 7.52
C GLN A 45 3.62 2.81 8.62
N ILE A 46 4.20 4.00 8.46
CA ILE A 46 3.90 5.17 9.29
C ILE A 46 3.24 6.24 8.43
N GLU A 47 2.19 6.87 8.97
CA GLU A 47 1.28 7.74 8.20
C GLU A 47 0.56 7.01 7.04
N ASN A 48 -0.36 7.69 6.36
CA ASN A 48 -1.06 7.18 5.20
C ASN A 48 -1.43 8.30 4.22
N GLU A 49 -0.85 8.25 3.03
CA GLU A 49 -1.07 9.22 1.95
C GLU A 49 -0.92 10.68 2.37
N PHE A 50 -0.01 10.97 3.29
CA PHE A 50 0.15 12.33 3.81
C PHE A 50 0.67 13.30 2.73
N GLY A 51 1.48 12.83 1.78
CA GLY A 51 1.96 13.65 0.67
C GLY A 51 0.83 14.28 -0.16
N ASN A 52 -0.36 13.66 -0.21
CA ASN A 52 -1.54 14.23 -0.89
C ASN A 52 -2.09 15.50 -0.20
N VAL A 53 -1.80 15.69 1.09
CA VAL A 53 -2.31 16.82 1.89
C VAL A 53 -1.21 17.69 2.48
N GLN A 54 0.05 17.27 2.40
CA GLN A 54 1.20 17.91 3.03
C GLN A 54 1.34 19.39 2.64
N GLU A 55 1.10 19.74 1.37
CA GLU A 55 1.24 21.11 0.87
C GLU A 55 0.36 22.09 1.67
N ALA A 56 -0.85 21.68 2.06
CA ALA A 56 -1.77 22.52 2.82
C ALA A 56 -1.24 22.90 4.21
N TYR A 57 -0.29 22.12 4.75
CA TYR A 57 0.35 22.37 6.04
C TYR A 57 1.68 23.13 5.92
N GLY A 58 2.18 23.38 4.69
CA GLY A 58 3.44 24.08 4.45
C GLY A 58 4.63 23.47 5.20
N ASP A 59 5.42 24.32 5.86
CA ASP A 59 6.62 23.87 6.59
C ASP A 59 6.29 23.00 7.81
N ALA A 60 5.11 23.16 8.41
CA ALA A 60 4.66 22.30 9.50
C ALA A 60 4.42 20.85 9.02
N GLY A 61 3.92 20.68 7.79
CA GLY A 61 3.77 19.36 7.17
C GLY A 61 5.11 18.67 6.93
N LYS A 62 6.11 19.41 6.44
CA LYS A 62 7.48 18.89 6.26
C LYS A 62 8.14 18.53 7.59
N ALA A 63 7.99 19.37 8.61
CA ALA A 63 8.50 19.07 9.95
C ALA A 63 7.83 17.82 10.54
N TYR A 64 6.52 17.68 10.35
CA TYR A 64 5.76 16.52 10.79
C TYR A 64 6.20 15.22 10.11
N ILE A 65 6.40 15.22 8.78
CA ILE A 65 6.80 13.99 8.09
C ILE A 65 8.22 13.56 8.45
N GLN A 66 9.12 14.52 8.66
CA GLN A 66 10.46 14.25 9.19
C GLN A 66 10.39 13.65 10.59
N TRP A 67 9.52 14.19 11.46
CA TRP A 67 9.30 13.61 12.78
C TRP A 67 8.70 12.20 12.70
N CYS A 68 7.72 11.94 11.84
CA CYS A 68 7.14 10.60 11.66
C CYS A 68 8.21 9.57 11.31
N SER A 69 9.08 9.89 10.35
CA SER A 69 10.21 9.03 9.97
C SER A 69 11.16 8.80 11.14
N ASN A 70 11.56 9.85 11.86
CA ASN A 70 12.48 9.73 13.00
C ASN A 70 11.86 8.90 14.15
N MET A 71 10.58 9.12 14.45
CA MET A 71 9.85 8.39 15.49
C MET A 71 9.76 6.91 15.12
N ALA A 72 9.31 6.58 13.90
CA ALA A 72 9.22 5.20 13.43
C ALA A 72 10.57 4.46 13.46
N GLN A 73 11.66 5.12 13.02
CA GLN A 73 13.01 4.55 13.09
C GLN A 73 13.47 4.31 14.53
N SER A 74 13.17 5.23 15.45
CA SER A 74 13.57 5.11 16.86
C SER A 74 13.00 3.86 17.53
N LEU A 75 11.88 3.35 17.01
CA LEU A 75 11.24 2.14 17.50
C LEU A 75 12.04 0.88 17.18
N ASN A 76 13.01 0.91 16.26
CA ASN A 76 13.92 -0.20 15.95
C ASN A 76 13.22 -1.57 15.86
N VAL A 77 12.29 -1.70 14.91
CA VAL A 77 11.48 -2.92 14.69
C VAL A 77 12.23 -3.99 13.87
N GLY A 78 13.38 -3.65 13.28
CA GLY A 78 14.23 -4.57 12.51
C GLY A 78 13.68 -4.96 11.14
N VAL A 79 12.63 -4.31 10.67
CA VAL A 79 12.09 -4.44 9.30
C VAL A 79 11.93 -3.06 8.67
N PRO A 80 11.87 -2.94 7.32
CA PRO A 80 11.73 -1.64 6.66
C PRO A 80 10.42 -0.94 7.02
N TRP A 81 10.49 0.38 7.08
CA TRP A 81 9.33 1.25 7.16
C TRP A 81 9.02 1.85 5.78
N ILE A 82 7.72 1.90 5.46
CA ILE A 82 7.19 2.46 4.22
C ILE A 82 6.30 3.68 4.49
N MET A 83 6.10 4.51 3.47
CA MET A 83 5.12 5.60 3.46
C MET A 83 4.44 5.64 2.07
N CYS A 84 3.12 5.45 2.01
CA CYS A 84 2.38 5.50 0.75
C CYS A 84 2.08 6.95 0.33
N GLN A 85 2.09 7.21 -0.99
CA GLN A 85 1.87 8.53 -1.60
C GLN A 85 2.69 9.66 -0.93
N GLN A 86 3.97 9.38 -0.65
CA GLN A 86 4.87 10.31 0.02
C GLN A 86 6.13 10.53 -0.84
N SER A 87 6.07 11.44 -1.80
CA SER A 87 7.15 11.66 -2.78
C SER A 87 8.47 12.09 -2.15
N ASP A 88 8.43 12.82 -1.04
CA ASP A 88 9.58 13.29 -0.27
C ASP A 88 9.83 12.47 1.02
N ALA A 89 9.41 11.20 1.07
CA ALA A 89 9.64 10.33 2.22
C ALA A 89 11.12 10.37 2.67
N PRO A 90 11.41 10.74 3.93
CA PRO A 90 12.78 10.86 4.41
C PRO A 90 13.47 9.50 4.48
N GLN A 91 14.74 9.42 4.05
CA GLN A 91 15.52 8.19 4.16
C GLN A 91 15.66 7.73 5.63
N PRO A 92 15.62 6.42 5.90
CA PRO A 92 15.57 5.27 4.99
C PRO A 92 14.14 4.77 4.69
N MET A 93 13.11 5.61 4.87
CA MET A 93 11.73 5.21 4.52
C MET A 93 11.63 4.93 3.02
N ILE A 94 10.88 3.88 2.67
CA ILE A 94 10.58 3.56 1.27
C ILE A 94 9.24 4.20 0.92
N ASN A 95 9.22 5.13 -0.03
CA ASN A 95 7.96 5.64 -0.56
C ASN A 95 7.31 4.61 -1.49
N THR A 96 5.98 4.53 -1.44
CA THR A 96 5.20 3.53 -2.18
C THR A 96 4.03 4.18 -2.91
N CYS A 97 3.45 3.45 -3.86
CA CYS A 97 2.35 3.93 -4.70
C CYS A 97 1.02 3.27 -4.33
N ASN A 98 -0.05 4.05 -4.46
CA ASN A 98 -1.44 3.61 -4.37
C ASN A 98 -2.18 3.99 -5.66
N GLY A 99 -3.12 3.17 -6.11
CA GLY A 99 -3.88 3.49 -7.32
C GLY A 99 -4.50 2.29 -8.00
N TYR A 100 -5.13 2.55 -9.15
CA TYR A 100 -5.49 1.51 -10.10
C TYR A 100 -4.28 1.00 -10.90
N TYR A 101 -3.26 1.84 -11.09
CA TYR A 101 -2.02 1.53 -11.79
C TYR A 101 -0.85 2.22 -11.10
N CYS A 102 0.27 1.51 -10.97
CA CYS A 102 1.53 2.02 -10.42
C CYS A 102 2.73 1.57 -11.26
N ASP A 103 2.53 1.18 -12.51
CA ASP A 103 3.60 0.74 -13.42
C ASP A 103 4.55 1.87 -13.81
N GLU A 104 4.12 3.12 -13.75
CA GLU A 104 4.99 4.29 -14.01
C GLU A 104 5.63 4.86 -12.72
N PHE A 105 5.22 4.38 -11.55
CA PHE A 105 5.78 4.83 -10.27
C PHE A 105 7.27 4.48 -10.17
N THR A 106 8.05 5.42 -9.67
CA THR A 106 9.48 5.23 -9.34
C THR A 106 9.72 5.73 -7.92
N PRO A 107 10.37 4.93 -7.04
CA PRO A 107 10.70 5.36 -5.69
C PRO A 107 11.64 6.56 -5.71
N ASN A 108 11.58 7.38 -4.66
CA ASN A 108 12.37 8.61 -4.55
C ASN A 108 13.87 8.36 -4.28
N ASN A 109 14.22 7.12 -3.97
CA ASN A 109 15.60 6.65 -3.83
C ASN A 109 15.85 5.50 -4.81
N PRO A 110 16.86 5.58 -5.69
CA PRO A 110 17.18 4.52 -6.66
C PRO A 110 17.57 3.18 -6.03
N ASN A 111 17.94 3.16 -4.74
CA ASN A 111 18.25 1.94 -4.00
C ASN A 111 17.03 1.33 -3.30
N SER A 112 15.86 1.96 -3.38
CA SER A 112 14.62 1.43 -2.80
C SER A 112 13.88 0.56 -3.82
N PRO A 113 13.23 -0.53 -3.37
CA PRO A 113 12.39 -1.33 -4.25
C PRO A 113 11.14 -0.56 -4.70
N LYS A 114 10.65 -0.85 -5.90
CA LYS A 114 9.37 -0.34 -6.40
C LYS A 114 8.21 -1.16 -5.81
N MET A 115 7.38 -0.51 -4.99
CA MET A 115 6.31 -1.16 -4.22
C MET A 115 4.96 -0.46 -4.42
N TRP A 116 3.91 -1.28 -4.57
CA TRP A 116 2.53 -0.88 -4.74
C TRP A 116 1.69 -1.38 -3.56
N THR A 117 1.38 -0.48 -2.63
CA THR A 117 0.75 -0.80 -1.35
C THR A 117 -0.76 -0.86 -1.42
N GLU A 118 -1.39 -0.17 -2.36
CA GLU A 118 -2.83 -0.28 -2.61
C GLU A 118 -3.16 -0.38 -4.10
N ASN A 119 -3.31 -1.61 -4.60
CA ASN A 119 -3.93 -1.88 -5.90
C ASN A 119 -5.44 -1.97 -5.73
N TRP A 120 -6.15 -0.91 -6.13
CA TRP A 120 -7.58 -0.80 -5.88
C TRP A 120 -8.39 -1.83 -6.69
N THR A 121 -8.94 -2.86 -6.05
CA THR A 121 -9.65 -3.97 -6.71
C THR A 121 -11.05 -3.59 -7.22
N GLY A 122 -11.49 -2.40 -6.87
CA GLY A 122 -12.80 -1.80 -7.10
C GLY A 122 -12.83 -0.47 -6.35
N TRP A 123 -13.90 -0.20 -5.61
CA TRP A 123 -14.00 1.01 -4.77
C TRP A 123 -14.96 0.77 -3.60
N PHE A 124 -14.89 1.61 -2.57
CA PHE A 124 -15.90 1.63 -1.52
C PHE A 124 -17.23 2.17 -2.05
N LYS A 125 -18.35 1.68 -1.51
CA LYS A 125 -19.68 2.12 -1.90
C LYS A 125 -20.20 3.21 -0.95
N ASN A 126 -20.77 4.27 -1.53
CA ASN A 126 -21.46 5.32 -0.78
C ASN A 126 -22.98 5.06 -0.76
N TRP A 127 -23.65 5.52 0.30
CA TRP A 127 -25.12 5.53 0.33
C TRP A 127 -25.70 6.33 -0.84
N GLY A 128 -26.60 5.70 -1.61
CA GLY A 128 -27.16 6.29 -2.83
C GLY A 128 -26.26 6.24 -4.07
N GLY A 129 -25.04 5.72 -3.94
CA GLY A 129 -24.11 5.51 -5.05
C GLY A 129 -24.38 4.23 -5.84
N LYS A 130 -23.80 4.15 -7.04
CA LYS A 130 -23.76 2.92 -7.85
C LYS A 130 -22.78 1.91 -7.23
N ASP A 131 -22.97 0.63 -7.56
CA ASP A 131 -22.02 -0.42 -7.21
C ASP A 131 -20.72 -0.22 -8.00
N PRO A 132 -19.57 -0.03 -7.33
CA PRO A 132 -18.29 0.07 -8.00
C PRO A 132 -17.86 -1.28 -8.58
N LEU A 133 -17.26 -1.24 -9.76
CA LEU A 133 -16.77 -2.43 -10.45
C LEU A 133 -15.41 -2.13 -11.07
N ARG A 134 -14.48 -3.06 -10.90
CA ARG A 134 -13.25 -3.15 -11.71
C ARG A 134 -13.18 -4.54 -12.30
N THR A 135 -12.99 -4.62 -13.62
CA THR A 135 -12.99 -5.91 -14.31
C THR A 135 -11.78 -6.74 -13.90
N THR A 136 -11.92 -8.06 -14.00
CA THR A 136 -10.90 -9.02 -13.62
C THR A 136 -9.66 -8.89 -14.51
N GLU A 137 -9.89 -8.69 -15.81
CA GLU A 137 -8.89 -8.54 -16.85
C GLU A 137 -8.07 -7.27 -16.66
N ASP A 138 -8.73 -6.16 -16.30
CA ASP A 138 -8.04 -4.90 -16.02
C ASP A 138 -7.14 -5.00 -14.78
N LEU A 139 -7.66 -5.59 -13.71
CA LEU A 139 -6.90 -5.79 -12.48
C LEU A 139 -5.68 -6.67 -12.75
N ALA A 140 -5.85 -7.80 -13.45
CA ALA A 140 -4.75 -8.68 -13.82
C ALA A 140 -3.72 -8.00 -14.74
N TYR A 141 -4.19 -7.22 -15.73
CA TYR A 141 -3.33 -6.44 -16.60
C TYR A 141 -2.47 -5.44 -15.82
N SER A 142 -3.07 -4.71 -14.86
CA SER A 142 -2.35 -3.74 -14.05
C SER A 142 -1.23 -4.38 -13.21
N VAL A 143 -1.47 -5.57 -12.66
CA VAL A 143 -0.48 -6.33 -11.88
C VAL A 143 0.63 -6.85 -12.78
N ALA A 144 0.28 -7.47 -13.91
CA ALA A 144 1.28 -7.96 -14.87
C ALA A 144 2.18 -6.82 -15.37
N ARG A 145 1.59 -5.66 -15.70
CA ARG A 145 2.33 -4.47 -16.15
C ARG A 145 3.21 -3.87 -15.06
N PHE A 146 2.76 -3.89 -13.80
CA PHE A 146 3.58 -3.47 -12.67
C PHE A 146 4.83 -4.35 -12.50
N TYR A 147 4.69 -5.68 -12.54
CA TYR A 147 5.84 -6.59 -12.45
C TYR A 147 6.75 -6.53 -13.69
N GLN A 148 6.18 -6.38 -14.90
CA GLN A 148 6.94 -6.15 -16.13
C GLN A 148 7.83 -4.90 -16.06
N THR A 149 7.42 -3.89 -15.29
CA THR A 149 8.16 -2.62 -15.16
C THR A 149 8.99 -2.55 -13.88
N GLY A 150 9.47 -3.71 -13.40
CA GLY A 150 10.37 -3.81 -12.24
C GLY A 150 9.69 -3.67 -10.88
N GLY A 151 8.37 -3.80 -10.80
CA GLY A 151 7.65 -3.90 -9.54
C GLY A 151 8.08 -5.14 -8.75
N THR A 152 8.16 -5.03 -7.43
CA THR A 152 8.66 -6.12 -6.55
C THR A 152 7.72 -6.48 -5.41
N PHE A 153 6.78 -5.60 -5.09
CA PHE A 153 5.76 -5.80 -4.07
C PHE A 153 4.45 -5.21 -4.56
N GLN A 154 3.36 -5.98 -4.53
CA GLN A 154 2.03 -5.51 -4.86
C GLN A 154 1.03 -6.06 -3.85
N ASN A 155 0.14 -5.21 -3.37
CA ASN A 155 -0.93 -5.57 -2.43
C ASN A 155 -2.30 -5.21 -3.01
N TYR A 156 -3.27 -6.11 -2.90
CA TYR A 156 -4.65 -5.85 -3.31
C TYR A 156 -5.40 -5.10 -2.21
N TYR A 157 -5.87 -3.90 -2.52
CA TYR A 157 -6.78 -3.13 -1.68
C TYR A 157 -8.17 -3.14 -2.34
N MET A 158 -9.07 -4.07 -2.02
CA MET A 158 -9.02 -5.06 -0.95
C MET A 158 -8.91 -6.47 -1.53
N TYR A 159 -8.14 -7.34 -0.88
CA TYR A 159 -8.23 -8.78 -1.16
C TYR A 159 -9.51 -9.39 -0.58
N HIS A 160 -9.88 -8.97 0.62
CA HIS A 160 -11.20 -9.14 1.25
C HIS A 160 -11.58 -7.82 1.90
N GLY A 161 -12.73 -7.27 1.52
CA GLY A 161 -13.20 -6.01 2.07
C GLY A 161 -14.03 -6.17 3.34
N GLY A 162 -15.01 -7.08 3.32
CA GLY A 162 -15.85 -7.40 4.48
C GLY A 162 -16.96 -6.36 4.75
N THR A 163 -17.25 -6.12 6.03
CA THR A 163 -18.39 -5.32 6.49
C THR A 163 -17.98 -4.29 7.55
N ASN A 164 -18.45 -3.06 7.38
CA ASN A 164 -18.37 -2.02 8.39
C ASN A 164 -19.43 -2.27 9.48
N PHE A 165 -19.11 -3.07 10.49
CA PHE A 165 -20.05 -3.42 11.57
C PHE A 165 -20.32 -2.27 12.54
N GLY A 166 -21.51 -2.30 13.15
CA GLY A 166 -21.89 -1.38 14.20
C GLY A 166 -21.97 0.07 13.71
N ARG A 167 -21.39 1.00 14.49
CA ARG A 167 -21.53 2.45 14.28
C ARG A 167 -20.24 3.24 14.47
N THR A 168 -19.12 2.55 14.60
CA THR A 168 -17.77 3.12 14.79
C THR A 168 -16.78 2.54 13.77
N SER A 169 -17.30 1.92 12.71
CA SER A 169 -16.56 1.45 11.53
C SER A 169 -17.06 2.21 10.30
N GLY A 170 -16.25 2.22 9.24
CA GLY A 170 -16.53 2.97 8.01
C GLY A 170 -16.23 4.46 8.10
N GLY A 171 -16.35 5.14 6.96
CA GLY A 171 -16.21 6.59 6.83
C GLY A 171 -17.56 7.29 6.65
N PRO A 172 -17.58 8.63 6.66
CA PRO A 172 -18.78 9.40 6.35
C PRO A 172 -19.42 8.93 5.04
N TYR A 173 -20.71 8.61 5.08
CA TYR A 173 -21.51 8.17 3.93
C TYR A 173 -21.08 6.86 3.25
N ILE A 174 -20.12 6.11 3.79
CA ILE A 174 -19.80 4.77 3.31
C ILE A 174 -20.88 3.77 3.76
N THR A 175 -21.24 2.84 2.89
CA THR A 175 -22.23 1.81 3.20
C THR A 175 -21.73 0.80 4.24
N THR A 176 -22.66 0.04 4.82
CA THR A 176 -22.32 -1.10 5.70
C THR A 176 -21.48 -2.14 4.97
N THR A 177 -21.80 -2.45 3.71
CA THR A 177 -20.95 -3.30 2.89
C THR A 177 -19.62 -2.59 2.59
N TYR A 178 -18.53 -3.31 2.75
CA TYR A 178 -17.19 -2.92 2.31
C TYR A 178 -16.64 -3.92 1.29
N ASP A 179 -17.50 -4.61 0.53
CA ASP A 179 -17.14 -5.64 -0.45
C ASP A 179 -15.98 -5.24 -1.39
N TYR A 180 -15.97 -3.98 -1.83
CA TYR A 180 -14.91 -3.39 -2.66
C TYR A 180 -14.74 -4.05 -4.04
N ASN A 181 -15.67 -4.92 -4.46
CA ASN A 181 -15.51 -5.80 -5.61
C ASN A 181 -14.22 -6.65 -5.49
N ALA A 182 -13.90 -7.08 -4.26
CA ALA A 182 -12.70 -7.81 -3.90
C ALA A 182 -12.70 -9.26 -4.45
N PRO A 183 -11.53 -9.92 -4.56
CA PRO A 183 -11.41 -11.34 -4.88
C PRO A 183 -12.14 -12.27 -3.90
N LEU A 184 -12.23 -11.89 -2.62
CA LEU A 184 -13.12 -12.50 -1.64
C LEU A 184 -14.26 -11.52 -1.36
N ASP A 185 -15.51 -11.95 -1.61
CA ASP A 185 -16.69 -11.10 -1.41
C ASP A 185 -16.87 -10.72 0.07
N GLU A 186 -17.85 -9.85 0.36
CA GLU A 186 -18.19 -9.42 1.72
C GLU A 186 -18.34 -10.58 2.72
N PHE A 187 -18.80 -11.75 2.28
CA PHE A 187 -19.07 -12.91 3.11
C PHE A 187 -17.91 -13.92 3.13
N GLY A 188 -16.81 -13.61 2.43
CA GLY A 188 -15.63 -14.47 2.33
C GLY A 188 -15.74 -15.58 1.27
N ASN A 189 -16.74 -15.54 0.39
CA ASN A 189 -16.79 -16.47 -0.75
C ASN A 189 -15.82 -16.05 -1.84
N LEU A 190 -15.41 -17.02 -2.66
CA LEU A 190 -14.56 -16.77 -3.83
C LEU A 190 -15.36 -16.01 -4.89
N ALA A 191 -15.02 -14.74 -5.14
CA ALA A 191 -15.66 -13.93 -6.17
C ALA A 191 -15.10 -14.31 -7.54
N GLN A 192 -15.77 -15.22 -8.24
CA GLN A 192 -15.38 -15.65 -9.58
C GLN A 192 -15.92 -14.71 -10.67
N PRO A 193 -15.17 -14.46 -11.75
CA PRO A 193 -13.88 -15.08 -12.09
C PRO A 193 -12.65 -14.42 -11.45
N LYS A 194 -12.81 -13.33 -10.70
CA LYS A 194 -11.70 -12.50 -10.19
C LYS A 194 -10.70 -13.29 -9.35
N TYR A 195 -11.17 -14.06 -8.37
CA TYR A 195 -10.31 -14.89 -7.53
C TYR A 195 -9.49 -15.88 -8.36
N GLY A 196 -10.14 -16.67 -9.21
CA GLY A 196 -9.49 -17.71 -10.01
C GLY A 196 -8.47 -17.14 -10.99
N HIS A 197 -8.83 -16.07 -11.69
CA HIS A 197 -7.95 -15.45 -12.68
C HIS A 197 -6.71 -14.83 -12.05
N LEU A 198 -6.85 -14.14 -10.90
CA LEU A 198 -5.70 -13.60 -10.18
C LEU A 198 -4.83 -14.72 -9.60
N LYS A 199 -5.42 -15.83 -9.16
CA LYS A 199 -4.64 -17.00 -8.74
C LYS A 199 -3.76 -17.51 -9.89
N GLU A 200 -4.32 -17.72 -11.07
CA GLU A 200 -3.58 -18.15 -12.26
C GLU A 200 -2.47 -17.15 -12.65
N LEU A 201 -2.74 -15.84 -12.54
CA LEU A 201 -1.72 -14.81 -12.75
C LEU A 201 -0.56 -14.96 -11.76
N HIS A 202 -0.82 -15.15 -10.46
CA HIS A 202 0.25 -15.32 -9.48
C HIS A 202 1.01 -16.63 -9.68
N ASP A 203 0.35 -17.72 -10.08
CA ASP A 203 1.03 -18.97 -10.43
C ASP A 203 2.05 -18.74 -11.57
N VAL A 204 1.69 -17.93 -12.58
CA VAL A 204 2.61 -17.51 -13.65
C VAL A 204 3.75 -16.64 -13.10
N LEU A 205 3.45 -15.59 -12.33
CA LEU A 205 4.48 -14.69 -11.76
C LEU A 205 5.48 -15.46 -10.88
N HIS A 206 5.01 -16.37 -10.03
CA HIS A 206 5.87 -17.23 -9.22
C HIS A 206 6.74 -18.15 -10.07
N SER A 207 6.20 -18.71 -11.16
CA SER A 207 6.99 -19.56 -12.06
C SER A 207 8.19 -18.84 -12.69
N MET A 208 8.15 -17.50 -12.76
CA MET A 208 9.22 -16.65 -13.30
C MET A 208 9.92 -15.77 -12.26
N GLU A 209 9.68 -15.99 -10.96
CA GLU A 209 10.17 -15.16 -9.85
C GLU A 209 11.69 -14.91 -9.91
N LYS A 210 12.47 -15.98 -10.14
CA LYS A 210 13.94 -15.88 -10.23
C LYS A 210 14.37 -14.95 -11.37
N ILE A 211 13.73 -15.05 -12.52
CA ILE A 211 14.07 -14.25 -13.70
C ILE A 211 13.62 -12.80 -13.50
N LEU A 212 12.44 -12.57 -12.90
CA LEU A 212 11.96 -11.21 -12.58
C LEU A 212 12.83 -10.49 -11.55
N THR A 213 13.45 -11.22 -10.61
CA THR A 213 14.23 -10.63 -9.49
C THR A 213 15.73 -10.56 -9.73
N SER A 214 16.29 -11.42 -10.58
CA SER A 214 17.74 -11.51 -10.81
C SER A 214 18.17 -11.52 -12.28
N GLY A 215 17.21 -11.56 -13.20
CA GLY A 215 17.47 -11.53 -14.64
C GLY A 215 17.88 -10.15 -15.15
N SER A 216 18.49 -10.13 -16.32
CA SER A 216 18.76 -8.90 -17.06
C SER A 216 17.50 -8.46 -17.81
N VAL A 217 17.21 -7.17 -17.81
CA VAL A 217 16.03 -6.60 -18.49
C VAL A 217 16.44 -5.87 -19.75
N ASN A 218 15.77 -6.17 -20.86
CA ASN A 218 15.91 -5.43 -22.11
C ASN A 218 14.53 -4.99 -22.62
N ASN A 219 14.38 -3.69 -22.90
CA ASN A 219 13.15 -3.09 -23.39
C ASN A 219 13.33 -2.68 -24.85
N THR A 220 12.48 -3.23 -25.74
CA THR A 220 12.44 -2.86 -27.16
C THR A 220 11.13 -2.15 -27.47
N ASN A 221 11.21 -0.89 -27.91
CA ASN A 221 10.05 -0.16 -28.42
C ASN A 221 9.82 -0.53 -29.89
N LEU A 222 8.65 -1.08 -30.20
CA LEU A 222 8.27 -1.49 -31.56
C LEU A 222 7.47 -0.40 -32.31
N GLY A 223 7.23 0.76 -31.69
CA GLY A 223 6.37 1.82 -32.22
C GLY A 223 4.88 1.55 -31.97
N ASN A 224 4.01 2.52 -32.34
CA ASN A 224 2.55 2.42 -32.22
C ASN A 224 2.05 1.99 -30.82
N SER A 225 2.71 2.50 -29.76
CA SER A 225 2.42 2.14 -28.36
C SER A 225 2.61 0.65 -28.03
N VAL A 226 3.42 -0.06 -28.81
CA VAL A 226 3.80 -1.45 -28.56
C VAL A 226 5.25 -1.49 -28.10
N ALA A 227 5.49 -2.12 -26.96
CA ALA A 227 6.83 -2.39 -26.44
C ALA A 227 6.93 -3.84 -25.98
N VAL A 228 8.13 -4.40 -26.05
CA VAL A 228 8.47 -5.73 -25.55
C VAL A 228 9.50 -5.59 -24.44
N THR A 229 9.19 -6.16 -23.29
CA THR A 229 10.15 -6.32 -22.18
C THR A 229 10.58 -7.77 -22.12
N MET A 230 11.87 -8.00 -22.27
CA MET A 230 12.48 -9.32 -22.15
C MET A 230 13.28 -9.40 -20.86
N TYR A 231 12.99 -10.42 -20.06
CA TYR A 231 13.82 -10.83 -18.94
C TYR A 231 14.59 -12.10 -19.31
N SER A 232 15.90 -12.11 -19.10
CA SER A 232 16.82 -13.22 -19.43
C SER A 232 17.83 -13.50 -18.35
#